data_AF-A0A6G2K4A9-F1
#
_entry.id   AF-A0A6G2K4A9-F1
#
_cell.length_a   1.000
_cell.length_b   1.000
_cell.length_c   1.000
_cell.angle_alpha   90.00
_cell.angle_beta   90.00
_cell.angle_gamma   90.00
#
_symmetry.space_group_name_H-M   'P 1'
#
loop_
_entity.id
_entity.type
_entity.pdbx_description
1 polymer ?
#
loop_
_entity_poly.entity_id
_entity_poly.type
_entity_poly.pdbx_seq_one_letter_code
_entity_poly.pdbx_strand_id
1 'polypeptide(L)'
;MASARLCSDGRVTIPKDLRDAAGLRVGTEFDAELTDDGILLRPRLGRDADQWWFWTEEWQAKELEAEADIAAGRHGPVFSSGEEFLTALRELAGLGPGSDSTAG
;
A
#
# COMPACT_ATOMS: atom_id res chain seq x y z
N MET A 1 16.59 10.78 10.35
CA MET A 1 17.47 9.60 10.35
C MET A 1 17.89 9.35 11.79
N ALA A 2 17.63 8.16 12.33
CA ALA A 2 17.95 7.84 13.72
C ALA A 2 18.96 6.69 13.77
N SER A 3 19.85 6.70 14.75
CA SER A 3 20.86 5.64 14.96
C SER A 3 20.57 4.89 16.26
N ALA A 4 20.72 3.57 16.25
CA ALA A 4 20.65 2.73 17.44
C ALA A 4 21.98 2.01 17.66
N ARG A 5 22.24 1.59 18.90
CA ARG A 5 23.42 0.82 19.27
C ARG A 5 23.02 -0.60 19.65
N LEU A 6 23.83 -1.57 19.22
CA LEU A 6 23.75 -2.96 19.68
C LEU A 6 24.35 -3.06 21.08
N CYS A 7 23.55 -3.53 22.03
CA CYS A 7 23.99 -3.85 23.37
C CYS A 7 24.79 -5.16 23.38
N SER A 8 25.56 -5.41 24.45
CA SER A 8 26.37 -6.62 24.59
C SER A 8 25.55 -7.92 24.62
N ASP A 9 24.27 -7.83 24.97
CA ASP A 9 23.31 -8.94 25.00
C ASP A 9 22.51 -9.07 23.70
N GLY A 10 22.92 -8.37 22.63
CA GLY A 10 22.30 -8.46 21.32
C GLY A 10 21.04 -7.61 21.14
N ARG A 11 20.61 -6.84 22.16
CA ARG A 11 19.44 -5.96 22.02
C ARG A 11 19.79 -4.70 21.24
N VAL A 12 18.88 -4.32 20.33
CA VAL A 12 18.86 -3.01 19.69
C VAL A 12 17.58 -2.29 20.13
N THR A 13 17.72 -1.05 20.58
CA THR A 13 16.55 -0.25 20.96
C THR A 13 16.11 0.60 19.77
N ILE A 14 14.91 0.35 19.25
CA ILE A 14 14.29 1.20 18.22
C ILE A 14 13.97 2.56 18.87
N PRO A 15 14.49 3.70 18.37
CA PRO A 15 14.18 5.03 18.89
C PRO A 15 12.67 5.33 18.98
N LYS A 16 12.28 6.18 19.94
CA LYS A 16 10.86 6.42 20.27
C LYS A 16 10.06 6.96 19.08
N ASP A 17 10.61 7.96 18.41
CA ASP A 17 10.05 8.57 17.20
C ASP A 17 9.76 7.52 16.11
N LEU A 18 10.68 6.59 15.88
CA LEU A 18 10.46 5.50 14.92
C LEU A 18 9.41 4.50 15.38
N ARG A 19 9.35 4.17 16.68
CA ARG A 19 8.30 3.28 17.21
C ARG A 19 6.90 3.90 17.07
N ASP A 20 6.79 5.19 17.37
CA ASP A 20 5.52 5.92 17.31
C ASP A 20 5.05 6.01 15.85
N ALA A 21 5.94 6.37 14.93
CA ALA A 21 5.65 6.45 13.49
C ALA A 21 5.27 5.09 12.88
N ALA A 22 5.92 4.01 13.30
CA ALA A 22 5.64 2.65 12.82
C ALA A 22 4.52 1.94 13.61
N GLY A 23 3.87 2.62 14.56
CA GLY A 23 2.76 2.04 15.34
C GLY A 23 3.18 0.87 16.25
N LEU A 24 4.46 0.74 16.58
CA LEU A 24 5.00 -0.38 17.36
C LEU A 24 4.54 -0.29 18.82
N ARG A 25 4.27 -1.43 19.44
CA ARG A 25 3.85 -1.54 20.85
C ARG A 25 4.70 -2.58 21.57
N VAL A 26 4.65 -2.56 22.90
CA VAL A 26 5.28 -3.62 23.70
C VAL A 26 4.62 -4.95 23.33
N GLY A 27 5.45 -5.96 23.03
CA GLY A 27 4.98 -7.27 22.57
C GLY A 27 4.83 -7.41 21.06
N THR A 28 5.12 -6.38 20.25
CA THR A 28 5.23 -6.55 18.79
C THR A 28 6.38 -7.52 18.47
N GLU A 29 6.05 -8.62 17.78
CA GLU A 29 7.03 -9.57 17.24
C GLU A 29 7.62 -9.05 15.93
N PHE A 30 8.79 -9.55 15.54
CA PHE A 30 9.46 -9.19 14.29
C PHE A 30 10.00 -10.43 13.59
N ASP A 31 9.86 -10.47 12.27
CA ASP A 31 10.65 -11.35 11.41
C ASP A 31 11.98 -10.65 11.10
N ALA A 32 13.08 -11.39 11.21
CA ALA A 32 14.42 -10.89 10.93
C ALA A 32 15.01 -11.61 9.71
N GLU A 33 15.47 -10.84 8.74
CA GLU A 33 16.07 -11.36 7.50
C GLU A 33 17.43 -10.70 7.27
N LEU A 34 18.43 -11.51 6.88
CA LEU A 34 19.69 -11.00 6.39
C LEU A 34 19.58 -10.76 4.89
N THR A 35 19.86 -9.53 4.47
CA THR A 35 19.84 -9.06 3.08
C THR A 35 21.21 -8.54 2.68
N ASP A 36 21.42 -8.25 1.40
CA ASP A 36 22.68 -7.66 0.90
C ASP A 36 22.96 -6.27 1.52
N ASP A 37 21.92 -5.54 1.92
CA ASP A 37 22.01 -4.21 2.52
C ASP A 37 22.03 -4.24 4.07
N GLY A 38 21.97 -5.43 4.67
CA GLY A 38 22.02 -5.61 6.13
C GLY A 38 20.83 -6.39 6.69
N ILE A 39 20.49 -6.14 7.96
CA ILE A 39 19.40 -6.85 8.66
C ILE A 39 18.10 -6.08 8.49
N LEU A 40 17.10 -6.71 7.86
CA LEU A 40 15.74 -6.20 7.75
C LEU A 40 14.88 -6.79 8.87
N LEU A 41 14.25 -5.93 9.66
CA LEU A 41 13.27 -6.31 10.69
C LEU A 41 11.87 -5.92 10.23
N ARG A 42 10.98 -6.89 10.01
CA ARG A 42 9.58 -6.66 9.65
C ARG A 42 8.68 -6.92 10.86
N PRO A 43 7.89 -5.95 11.35
CA PRO A 43 7.00 -6.18 12.47
C PRO A 43 5.85 -7.12 12.07
N ARG A 44 5.61 -8.15 12.86
CA ARG A 44 4.45 -9.06 12.75
C ARG A 44 3.28 -8.42 13.48
N LEU A 45 2.77 -7.33 12.92
CA LEU A 45 1.49 -6.79 13.33
C LEU A 45 0.44 -7.83 12.91
N GLY A 46 -0.52 -8.16 13.77
CA GLY A 46 -1.64 -9.06 13.43
C GLY A 46 -2.57 -8.51 12.32
N ARG A 47 -2.10 -7.54 11.55
CA ARG A 47 -2.64 -7.01 10.31
C ARG A 47 -1.47 -6.95 9.33
N ASP A 48 -1.62 -7.64 8.21
CA ASP A 48 -0.78 -7.60 7.00
C ASP A 48 0.06 -6.31 6.93
N ALA A 49 1.34 -6.43 7.32
CA ALA A 49 2.29 -5.32 7.45
C ALA A 49 2.57 -4.62 6.11
N ASP A 50 2.20 -5.26 5.01
CA ASP A 50 2.16 -4.79 3.62
C ASP A 50 1.06 -3.74 3.35
N GLN A 51 0.08 -3.58 4.24
CA GLN A 51 -1.03 -2.62 4.10
C GLN A 51 -1.01 -1.49 5.12
N TRP A 52 0.15 -1.18 5.72
CA TRP A 52 0.27 -0.11 6.72
C TRP A 52 -0.17 1.28 6.21
N TRP A 53 -0.01 1.54 4.90
CA TRP A 53 -0.42 2.79 4.24
C TRP A 53 -1.95 3.01 4.24
N PHE A 54 -2.74 1.93 4.29
CA PHE A 54 -4.21 1.95 4.33
C PHE A 54 -4.75 2.71 5.56
N TRP A 55 -3.99 2.73 6.65
CA TRP A 55 -4.40 3.33 7.92
C TRP A 55 -3.87 4.76 8.13
N THR A 56 -3.26 5.36 7.11
CA THR A 56 -2.86 6.78 7.19
C THR A 56 -4.10 7.67 7.13
N GLU A 57 -4.09 8.80 7.86
CA GLU A 57 -5.22 9.74 7.87
C GLU A 57 -5.56 10.25 6.47
N GLU A 58 -4.55 10.43 5.62
CA GLU A 58 -4.73 10.81 4.22
C GLU A 58 -5.51 9.77 3.43
N TRP A 59 -5.21 8.49 3.66
CA TRP A 59 -5.85 7.41 2.92
C TRP A 59 -7.28 7.17 3.37
N GLN A 60 -7.54 7.24 4.68
CA GLN A 60 -8.90 7.19 5.22
C GLN A 60 -9.77 8.37 4.79
N ALA A 61 -9.18 9.56 4.61
CA ALA A 61 -9.88 10.71 4.07
C ALA A 61 -10.28 10.47 2.59
N LYS A 62 -9.39 9.88 1.79
CA LYS A 62 -9.67 9.51 0.40
C LYS A 62 -10.70 8.38 0.29
N GLU A 63 -10.70 7.42 1.21
CA GLU A 63 -11.71 6.36 1.25
C GLU A 63 -13.09 6.95 1.56
N LEU A 64 -13.18 7.87 2.53
CA LEU A 64 -14.43 8.56 2.84
C LEU A 64 -14.94 9.41 1.66
N GLU A 65 -14.03 10.06 0.92
CA GLU A 65 -14.35 10.79 -0.30
C GLU A 65 -14.87 9.85 -1.40
N ALA A 66 -14.19 8.73 -1.64
CA ALA A 66 -14.61 7.74 -2.62
C ALA A 66 -15.97 7.12 -2.29
N GLU A 67 -16.24 6.83 -1.02
CA GLU A 67 -17.53 6.30 -0.59
C GLU A 67 -18.65 7.34 -0.72
N ALA A 68 -18.37 8.62 -0.44
CA ALA A 68 -19.29 9.71 -0.69
C ALA A 68 -19.56 9.93 -2.19
N ASP A 69 -18.56 9.71 -3.06
CA ASP A 69 -18.71 9.74 -4.52
C ASP A 69 -19.59 8.60 -5.02
N ILE A 70 -19.38 7.37 -4.54
CA ILE A 70 -20.22 6.21 -4.87
C ILE A 70 -21.66 6.45 -4.43
N ALA A 71 -21.87 6.86 -3.17
CA ALA A 71 -23.20 7.12 -2.61
C ALA A 71 -23.94 8.25 -3.35
N ALA A 72 -23.21 9.25 -3.86
CA ALA A 72 -23.76 10.35 -4.64
C ALA A 72 -23.87 10.05 -6.15
N GLY A 73 -23.52 8.84 -6.60
CA GLY A 73 -23.56 8.48 -8.02
C GLY A 73 -22.48 9.15 -8.88
N ARG A 74 -21.43 9.70 -8.26
CA ARG A 74 -20.28 10.31 -8.93
C ARG A 74 -19.22 9.26 -9.26
N HIS A 75 -19.62 8.23 -10.00
CA HIS A 75 -18.71 7.17 -10.48
C HIS A 75 -18.76 7.07 -12.01
N GLY A 76 -17.70 6.49 -12.58
CA GLY A 76 -17.64 6.18 -14.01
C GLY A 76 -18.70 5.15 -14.41
N PRO A 77 -18.97 5.01 -15.71
CA PRO A 77 -19.91 4.01 -16.22
C PRO A 77 -19.50 2.59 -15.82
N VAL A 78 -20.49 1.72 -15.62
CA VAL A 78 -20.28 0.28 -15.42
C VAL A 78 -20.20 -0.39 -16.78
N PHE A 79 -19.19 -1.25 -16.97
CA PHE A 79 -18.97 -1.99 -18.20
C PHE A 79 -19.36 -3.45 -18.03
N SER A 80 -19.91 -4.06 -19.08
CA SER A 80 -20.38 -5.46 -19.04
C SER A 80 -19.28 -6.45 -19.43
N SER A 81 -18.17 -5.97 -19.98
CA SER A 81 -16.99 -6.77 -20.33
C SER A 81 -15.68 -5.97 -20.20
N GLY A 82 -14.56 -6.69 -20.12
CA GLY A 82 -13.23 -6.08 -20.12
C GLY A 82 -12.91 -5.33 -21.42
N GLU A 83 -13.40 -5.80 -22.56
CA GLU A 83 -13.18 -5.13 -23.86
C GLU A 83 -13.92 -3.79 -23.96
N GLU A 84 -15.14 -3.70 -23.43
CA GLU A 84 -15.86 -2.43 -23.31
C GLU A 84 -15.11 -1.44 -22.41
N PHE A 85 -14.59 -1.92 -21.27
CA PHE A 85 -13.80 -1.09 -20.36
C PHE A 85 -12.50 -0.58 -21.00
N LEU A 86 -11.75 -1.46 -21.69
CA LEU A 86 -10.50 -1.09 -22.36
C LEU A 86 -10.75 -0.12 -23.52
N THR A 87 -11.85 -0.28 -24.24
CA THR A 87 -12.25 0.65 -25.31
C THR A 87 -12.51 2.04 -24.74
N ALA A 88 -13.29 2.15 -23.65
CA ALA A 88 -13.56 3.42 -23.01
C ALA A 88 -12.29 4.11 -22.46
N LEU A 89 -11.33 3.34 -21.90
CA LEU A 89 -10.05 3.88 -21.46
C LEU A 89 -9.20 4.43 -22.62
N ARG A 90 -9.19 3.73 -23.77
CA ARG A 90 -8.47 4.19 -24.97
C ARG A 90 -9.07 5.49 -25.48
N GLU A 91 -10.39 5.56 -25.60
CA GLU A 91 -11.12 6.78 -25.99
C GLU A 91 -10.83 7.95 -25.05
N LEU A 92 -10.86 7.70 -23.72
CA LEU A 92 -10.53 8.72 -22.71
C LEU A 92 -9.08 9.20 -22.82
N ALA A 93 -8.14 8.30 -23.13
CA ALA A 93 -6.74 8.61 -23.34
C ALA A 93 -6.43 9.25 -24.71
N GLY A 94 -7.43 9.41 -25.59
CA GLY A 94 -7.25 9.91 -26.95
C GLY A 94 -6.52 8.92 -27.88
N LEU A 95 -6.43 7.66 -27.46
CA LEU A 95 -5.93 6.56 -28.27
C LEU A 95 -7.13 6.02 -29.04
N GLY A 96 -7.16 6.17 -30.37
CA GLY A 96 -8.24 5.61 -31.20
C GLY A 96 -8.44 4.10 -30.97
N PRO A 97 -9.54 3.50 -31.46
CA PRO A 97 -9.84 2.10 -31.22
C PRO A 97 -8.65 1.22 -31.63
N GLY A 98 -8.12 0.47 -30.67
CA GLY A 98 -7.00 -0.43 -30.88
C GLY A 98 -7.40 -1.47 -31.92
N SER A 99 -6.62 -1.57 -32.99
CA SER A 99 -6.79 -2.62 -33.98
C SER A 99 -6.58 -3.98 -33.30
N ASP A 100 -7.65 -4.77 -33.20
CA ASP A 100 -7.56 -6.19 -32.84
C ASP A 100 -6.69 -6.90 -33.89
N SER A 101 -5.46 -7.23 -33.50
CA SER A 101 -4.66 -8.20 -34.22
C SER A 101 -4.90 -9.57 -33.59
N THR A 102 -6.02 -10.19 -33.95
CA THR A 102 -6.17 -11.64 -33.85
C THR A 102 -5.29 -12.27 -34.94
N ALA A 103 -4.10 -12.70 -34.55
CA ALA A 103 -3.33 -13.74 -35.22
C ALA A 103 -2.92 -14.73 -34.12
N GLY A 104 -3.11 -16.04 -34.21
CA GLY A 104 -3.70 -16.95 -35.17
C GLY A 104 -3.59 -18.35 -34.58
#